data_AF-A0AA35ZHY6-F1
#
_entry.id   AF-A0AA35ZHY6-F1
#
_cell.length_a   1.000
_cell.length_b   1.000
_cell.length_c   1.000
_cell.angle_alpha   90.00
_cell.angle_beta   90.00
_cell.angle_gamma   90.00
#
_symmetry.space_group_name_H-M   'P 1'
#
loop_
_entity.id
_entity.type
_entity.pdbx_description
1 polymer ?
#
loop_
_entity_poly.entity_id
_entity_poly.type
_entity_poly.pdbx_seq_one_letter_code
_entity_poly.pdbx_strand_id
1 'polypeptide(L)'
;MEFQEDIKNLVKVSLLASISLGYCYSVGKIISKGPLSAPSIPLFRFLSLACFPIGKSIPGKNPTHRSPLNYGIKALLLTTFLKVYHDHGDHMNPMIAWIFFAFSLYFFLDLLMTISSIVMEFLLGVKLDPQFDEPYLSTSLQDFWGRRWNIMVNRILHPTIYNPVRTMSARAIGHMWAPIPAILTTFAVSGLMHELIFFYFTRDWPTWDTMLFFCLHGVSLVMETTIKKFVNVKWSLPRHITAPLVVAFVLVTSYWLFFPELRRCKLVERAFEDYGAIAKIVTFVV
;
A
#
# COMPACT_ATOMS: atom_id res chain seq x y z
N MET A 1 25.94 -3.26 29.99
CA MET A 1 24.66 -2.61 30.36
C MET A 1 23.69 -2.66 29.19
N GLU A 2 24.15 -2.30 27.99
CA GLU A 2 23.39 -2.34 26.72
C GLU A 2 22.77 -3.71 26.40
N PHE A 3 23.52 -4.81 26.48
CA PHE A 3 23.00 -6.17 26.20
C PHE A 3 21.85 -6.64 27.13
N GLN A 4 21.85 -6.20 28.40
CA GLN A 4 20.77 -6.53 29.35
C GLN A 4 19.52 -5.70 29.07
N GLU A 5 19.69 -4.47 28.59
CA GLU A 5 18.62 -3.60 28.11
C GLU A 5 18.00 -4.19 26.83
N ASP A 6 18.82 -4.66 25.90
CA ASP A 6 18.39 -5.29 24.65
C ASP A 6 17.61 -6.59 24.88
N ILE A 7 18.06 -7.44 25.82
CA ILE A 7 17.31 -8.64 26.21
C ILE A 7 15.97 -8.27 26.85
N LYS A 8 15.92 -7.26 27.73
CA LYS A 8 14.65 -6.80 28.31
C LYS A 8 13.70 -6.25 27.25
N ASN A 9 14.23 -5.51 26.28
CA ASN A 9 13.44 -4.98 25.17
C ASN A 9 12.94 -6.10 24.25
N LEU A 10 13.78 -7.08 23.92
CA LEU A 10 13.40 -8.25 23.15
C LEU A 10 12.28 -9.05 23.84
N VAL A 11 12.42 -9.32 25.15
CA VAL A 11 11.40 -10.02 25.94
C VAL A 11 10.08 -9.23 25.95
N LYS A 12 10.12 -7.90 26.15
CA LYS A 12 8.92 -7.05 26.09
C LYS A 12 8.25 -7.10 24.71
N VAL A 13 9.03 -6.99 23.64
CA VAL A 13 8.53 -7.05 22.26
C VAL A 13 7.92 -8.42 21.96
N SER A 14 8.58 -9.51 22.35
CA SER A 14 8.06 -10.87 22.19
C SER A 14 6.75 -11.08 22.96
N LEU A 15 6.67 -10.59 24.20
CA LEU A 15 5.45 -10.71 25.02
C LEU A 15 4.28 -9.93 24.41
N LEU A 16 4.52 -8.69 23.96
CA LEU A 16 3.53 -7.87 23.28
C LEU A 16 3.06 -8.50 21.96
N ALA A 17 3.98 -9.05 21.18
CA ALA A 17 3.67 -9.76 19.95
C ALA A 17 2.80 -11.00 20.22
N SER A 18 3.13 -11.79 21.24
CA SER A 18 2.34 -12.96 21.64
C SER A 18 0.94 -12.59 22.13
N ILE A 19 0.80 -11.53 22.93
CA ILE A 19 -0.50 -11.02 23.39
C ILE A 19 -1.33 -10.52 22.19
N SER A 20 -0.72 -9.77 21.28
CA SER A 20 -1.39 -9.27 20.07
C SER A 20 -1.85 -10.42 19.16
N LEU A 21 -1.02 -11.45 18.98
CA LEU A 21 -1.37 -12.64 18.19
C LEU A 21 -2.47 -13.46 18.86
N GLY A 22 -2.44 -13.60 20.19
CA GLY A 22 -3.50 -14.25 20.97
C GLY A 22 -4.83 -13.49 20.91
N TYR A 23 -4.79 -12.16 20.93
CA TYR A 23 -5.95 -11.31 20.71
C TYR A 23 -6.51 -11.49 19.29
N CYS A 24 -5.66 -11.42 18.25
CA CYS A 24 -6.07 -11.67 16.87
C CYS A 24 -6.67 -13.08 16.67
N TYR A 25 -6.15 -14.10 17.36
CA TYR A 25 -6.69 -15.47 17.33
C TYR A 25 -8.10 -15.54 17.92
N SER A 26 -8.28 -14.93 19.09
CA SER A 26 -9.55 -14.95 19.82
C SER A 26 -10.62 -14.16 19.08
N VAL A 27 -10.28 -12.96 18.59
CA VAL A 27 -11.18 -12.11 17.79
C VAL A 27 -11.48 -12.75 16.43
N GLY A 28 -10.49 -13.35 15.78
CA GLY A 28 -10.67 -14.06 14.50
C GLY A 28 -11.65 -15.24 14.58
N LYS A 29 -11.77 -15.89 15.76
CA LYS A 29 -12.81 -16.91 16.02
C LYS A 29 -14.21 -16.32 16.21
N ILE A 30 -14.32 -15.09 16.71
CA ILE A 30 -15.60 -14.42 17.01
C ILE A 30 -16.17 -13.77 15.74
N ILE A 31 -15.31 -13.26 14.85
CA ILE A 31 -15.73 -12.64 13.59
C ILE A 31 -16.01 -13.73 12.54
N SER A 32 -17.27 -13.91 12.18
CA SER A 32 -17.76 -14.91 11.22
C SER A 32 -17.37 -14.68 9.74
N LYS A 33 -16.46 -13.74 9.48
CA LYS A 33 -16.05 -13.31 8.14
C LYS A 33 -14.54 -13.12 8.07
N GLY A 34 -13.91 -13.74 7.08
CA GLY A 34 -12.49 -13.58 6.79
C GLY A 34 -11.71 -14.90 6.78
N PRO A 35 -10.42 -14.85 6.41
CA PRO A 35 -9.57 -16.04 6.27
C PRO A 35 -9.35 -16.80 7.59
N LEU A 36 -9.49 -16.10 8.73
CA LEU A 36 -9.33 -16.65 10.08
C LEU A 36 -10.58 -17.31 10.66
N SER A 37 -11.74 -17.16 10.01
CA SER A 37 -13.04 -17.67 10.50
C SER A 37 -13.24 -19.18 10.27
N ALA A 38 -12.26 -19.89 9.71
CA ALA A 38 -12.40 -21.32 9.43
C ALA A 38 -12.24 -22.16 10.71
N PRO A 39 -13.16 -23.13 10.97
CA PRO A 39 -13.04 -24.01 12.13
C PRO A 39 -11.82 -24.92 11.93
N SER A 40 -10.82 -24.81 12.81
CA SER A 40 -9.55 -25.58 12.84
C SER A 40 -8.46 -25.20 11.81
N ILE A 41 -7.85 -24.03 11.97
CA ILE A 41 -6.59 -23.68 11.27
C ILE A 41 -5.40 -24.12 12.15
N PRO A 42 -4.44 -24.93 11.64
CA PRO A 42 -3.25 -25.31 12.41
C PRO A 42 -2.43 -24.07 12.80
N LEU A 43 -1.80 -24.07 13.98
CA LEU A 43 -1.15 -22.89 14.59
C LEU A 43 -0.20 -22.16 13.63
N PHE A 44 0.61 -22.91 12.88
CA PHE A 44 1.54 -22.34 11.90
C PHE A 44 0.83 -21.60 10.75
N ARG A 45 -0.26 -22.17 10.24
CA ARG A 45 -1.09 -21.54 9.21
C ARG A 45 -1.90 -20.38 9.79
N PHE A 46 -2.32 -20.47 11.04
CA PHE A 46 -2.96 -19.36 11.76
C PHE A 46 -1.98 -18.19 11.91
N LEU A 47 -0.77 -18.42 12.39
CA LEU A 47 0.29 -17.41 12.50
C LEU A 47 0.57 -16.78 11.14
N SER A 48 0.64 -17.59 10.09
CA SER A 48 0.83 -17.09 8.73
C SER A 48 -0.33 -16.18 8.28
N LEU A 49 -1.58 -16.61 8.47
CA LEU A 49 -2.79 -15.82 8.14
C LEU A 49 -2.97 -14.58 9.04
N ALA A 50 -2.41 -14.59 10.25
CA ALA A 50 -2.49 -13.49 11.21
C ALA A 50 -1.39 -12.44 10.98
N CYS A 51 -0.17 -12.88 10.63
CA CYS A 51 0.96 -12.01 10.32
C CYS A 51 0.89 -11.47 8.89
N PHE A 52 0.31 -12.23 7.96
CA PHE A 52 0.19 -11.85 6.56
C PHE A 52 -1.28 -11.87 6.14
N PRO A 53 -1.77 -10.79 5.50
CA PRO A 53 -3.16 -10.70 5.03
C PRO A 53 -3.36 -11.60 3.80
N ILE A 54 -3.44 -12.90 4.07
CA ILE A 54 -3.69 -13.94 3.09
C ILE A 54 -5.21 -14.04 2.92
N GLY A 55 -5.71 -13.58 1.77
CA GLY A 55 -7.08 -13.89 1.37
C GLY A 55 -7.20 -15.35 0.97
N LYS A 56 -8.35 -15.99 1.23
CA LYS A 56 -8.73 -17.14 0.41
C LYS A 56 -8.90 -16.62 -1.01
N SER A 57 -8.17 -17.20 -1.97
CA SER A 57 -8.41 -16.95 -3.39
C SER A 57 -9.91 -17.08 -3.66
N ILE A 58 -10.51 -16.07 -4.26
CA ILE A 58 -11.93 -16.11 -4.65
C ILE A 58 -12.04 -17.20 -5.72
N PRO A 59 -12.77 -18.31 -5.48
CA PRO A 59 -12.93 -19.33 -6.51
C PRO A 59 -13.57 -18.70 -7.75
N GLY A 60 -12.87 -18.78 -8.88
CA GLY A 60 -13.33 -18.25 -10.18
C GLY A 60 -12.58 -17.02 -10.71
N LYS A 61 -11.70 -16.37 -9.94
CA LYS A 61 -10.81 -15.33 -10.48
C LYS A 61 -9.51 -16.01 -10.94
N ASN A 62 -9.36 -16.24 -12.24
CA ASN A 62 -8.07 -16.66 -12.79
C ASN A 62 -7.02 -15.64 -12.34
N PRO A 63 -5.93 -16.06 -11.65
CA PRO A 63 -4.85 -15.15 -11.35
C PRO A 63 -4.40 -14.59 -12.69
N THR A 64 -4.37 -13.26 -12.82
CA THR A 64 -3.74 -12.61 -13.97
C THR A 64 -2.29 -13.07 -13.96
N HIS A 65 -1.98 -14.08 -14.78
CA HIS A 65 -0.66 -14.67 -14.86
C HIS A 65 0.23 -13.61 -15.51
N ARG A 66 0.85 -12.76 -14.69
CA ARG A 66 1.76 -11.76 -15.19
C ARG A 66 2.96 -12.48 -15.77
N SER A 67 3.30 -12.12 -17.00
CA SER A 67 4.49 -12.64 -17.63
C SER A 67 5.70 -12.31 -16.76
N PRO A 68 6.62 -13.26 -16.51
CA PRO A 68 7.90 -12.96 -15.85
C PRO A 68 8.66 -11.83 -16.55
N LEU A 69 8.40 -11.61 -17.85
CA LEU A 69 8.91 -10.48 -18.62
C LEU A 69 8.53 -9.12 -18.01
N ASN A 70 7.30 -8.97 -17.49
CA ASN A 70 6.86 -7.69 -16.91
C ASN A 70 7.66 -7.34 -15.66
N TYR A 71 8.05 -8.33 -14.86
CA TYR A 71 8.90 -8.10 -13.69
C TYR A 71 10.34 -7.81 -14.12
N GLY A 72 10.85 -8.50 -15.14
CA GLY A 72 12.16 -8.21 -15.74
C GLY A 72 12.24 -6.77 -16.27
N ILE A 73 11.22 -6.30 -16.98
CA ILE A 73 11.12 -4.92 -17.47
C ILE A 73 11.09 -3.93 -16.30
N LYS A 74 10.30 -4.19 -15.25
CA LYS A 74 10.26 -3.32 -14.06
C LYS A 74 11.59 -3.25 -13.34
N ALA A 75 12.30 -4.37 -13.22
CA ALA A 75 13.65 -4.40 -12.64
C ALA A 75 14.65 -3.59 -13.47
N LEU A 76 14.60 -3.72 -14.80
CA LEU A 76 15.43 -2.92 -15.70
C LEU A 76 15.11 -1.43 -15.63
N LEU A 77 13.83 -1.06 -15.57
CA LEU A 77 13.41 0.33 -15.41
C LEU A 77 13.85 0.90 -14.06
N LEU A 78 13.70 0.13 -12.99
CA LEU A 78 14.17 0.52 -11.65
C LEU A 78 15.68 0.81 -11.66
N THR A 79 16.51 -0.11 -12.16
CA THR A 79 17.96 0.09 -12.21
C THR A 79 18.35 1.27 -13.10
N THR A 80 17.68 1.44 -14.24
CA THR A 80 17.91 2.58 -15.14
C THR A 80 17.56 3.89 -14.46
N PHE A 81 16.40 3.98 -13.80
CA PHE A 81 15.93 5.22 -13.16
C PHE A 81 16.83 5.60 -11.98
N LEU A 82 17.25 4.61 -11.17
CA LEU A 82 18.19 4.83 -10.08
C LEU A 82 19.56 5.31 -10.60
N LYS A 83 20.06 4.73 -11.70
CA LYS A 83 21.31 5.16 -12.33
C LYS A 83 21.22 6.60 -12.84
N VAL A 84 20.16 6.95 -13.57
CA VAL A 84 19.94 8.32 -14.06
C VAL A 84 19.85 9.31 -12.90
N TYR A 85 19.14 8.95 -11.82
CA TYR A 85 19.05 9.78 -10.63
C TYR A 85 20.41 9.94 -9.94
N HIS A 86 21.20 8.87 -9.82
CA HIS A 86 22.53 8.93 -9.23
C HIS A 86 23.49 9.80 -10.05
N ASP A 87 23.50 9.63 -11.38
CA ASP A 87 24.48 10.30 -12.24
C ASP A 87 24.10 11.77 -12.51
N HIS A 88 22.80 12.11 -12.53
CA HIS A 88 22.30 13.42 -12.99
C HIS A 88 21.36 14.12 -11.99
N GLY A 89 21.15 13.55 -10.80
CA GLY A 89 20.17 14.03 -9.82
C GLY A 89 20.36 15.49 -9.40
N ASP A 90 21.60 15.90 -9.17
CA ASP A 90 21.94 17.25 -8.69
C ASP A 90 21.61 18.36 -9.71
N HIS A 91 21.59 18.02 -11.00
CA HIS A 91 21.34 18.97 -12.09
C HIS A 91 19.91 18.87 -12.63
N MET A 92 19.12 17.92 -12.14
CA MET A 92 17.79 17.63 -12.64
C MET A 92 16.74 18.57 -12.02
N ASN A 93 15.74 18.98 -12.82
CA ASN A 93 14.61 19.72 -12.28
C ASN A 93 13.95 18.91 -11.14
N PRO A 94 13.64 19.53 -9.97
CA PRO A 94 13.11 18.81 -8.81
C PRO A 94 11.85 17.99 -9.08
N MET A 95 10.97 18.47 -9.97
CA MET A 95 9.75 17.76 -10.34
C MET A 95 10.05 16.51 -11.18
N ILE A 96 11.02 16.59 -12.09
CA ILE A 96 11.47 15.44 -12.88
C ILE A 96 12.14 14.43 -11.95
N ALA A 97 13.02 14.88 -11.06
CA ALA A 97 13.67 14.05 -10.05
C ALA A 97 12.65 13.29 -9.19
N TRP A 98 11.59 13.98 -8.76
CA TRP A 98 10.48 13.36 -8.04
C TRP A 98 9.76 12.30 -8.87
N ILE A 99 9.47 12.56 -10.15
CA ILE A 99 8.80 11.58 -11.01
C ILE A 99 9.63 10.30 -11.11
N PHE A 100 10.93 10.41 -11.38
CA PHE A 100 11.84 9.26 -11.41
C PHE A 100 11.83 8.51 -10.07
N PHE A 101 11.95 9.24 -8.96
CA PHE A 101 11.93 8.65 -7.62
C PHE A 101 10.60 7.94 -7.31
N ALA A 102 9.45 8.54 -7.65
CA ALA A 102 8.13 7.96 -7.41
C ALA A 102 7.93 6.66 -8.20
N PHE A 103 8.36 6.61 -9.46
CA PHE A 103 8.32 5.38 -10.25
C PHE A 103 9.29 4.32 -9.73
N SER A 104 10.51 4.70 -9.34
CA SER A 104 11.47 3.80 -8.70
C SER A 104 10.90 3.19 -7.41
N LEU A 105 10.30 4.02 -6.54
CA LEU A 105 9.65 3.56 -5.32
C LEU A 105 8.52 2.56 -5.62
N TYR A 106 7.70 2.85 -6.63
CA TYR A 106 6.65 1.93 -7.06
C TYR A 106 7.22 0.59 -7.56
N PHE A 107 8.21 0.61 -8.46
CA PHE A 107 8.81 -0.62 -8.98
C PHE A 107 9.47 -1.43 -7.87
N PHE A 108 10.16 -0.77 -6.95
CA PHE A 108 10.77 -1.42 -5.80
C PHE A 108 9.74 -2.11 -4.92
N LEU A 109 8.67 -1.41 -4.51
CA LEU A 109 7.61 -1.98 -3.69
C LEU A 109 6.94 -3.17 -4.39
N ASP A 110 6.65 -3.06 -5.69
CA ASP A 110 6.02 -4.15 -6.45
C ASP A 110 6.93 -5.38 -6.57
N LEU A 111 8.22 -5.19 -6.83
CA LEU A 111 9.20 -6.29 -6.90
C LEU A 111 9.41 -6.94 -5.52
N LEU A 112 9.59 -6.15 -4.47
CA LEU A 112 9.77 -6.64 -3.10
C LEU A 112 8.58 -7.50 -2.64
N MET A 113 7.37 -7.04 -2.92
CA MET A 113 6.14 -7.75 -2.56
C MET A 113 5.92 -8.99 -3.42
N THR A 114 6.35 -8.96 -4.68
CA THR A 114 6.33 -10.14 -5.56
C THR A 114 7.28 -11.22 -5.06
N ILE A 115 8.52 -10.85 -4.70
CA ILE A 115 9.50 -11.78 -4.11
C ILE A 115 8.92 -12.37 -2.81
N SER A 116 8.35 -11.53 -1.95
CA SER A 116 7.70 -11.97 -0.71
C SER A 116 6.57 -12.97 -0.98
N SER A 117 5.75 -12.73 -2.01
CA SER A 117 4.71 -13.67 -2.44
C SER A 117 5.27 -15.01 -2.91
N ILE A 118 6.34 -15.02 -3.70
CA ILE A 118 6.98 -16.25 -4.20
C ILE A 118 7.55 -17.05 -3.03
N VAL A 119 8.23 -16.38 -2.09
CA VAL A 119 8.78 -17.01 -0.88
C VAL A 119 7.66 -17.63 -0.04
N MET A 120 6.54 -16.92 0.16
CA MET A 120 5.39 -17.45 0.89
C MET A 120 4.71 -18.62 0.17
N GLU A 121 4.61 -18.58 -1.15
CA GLU A 121 4.07 -19.68 -1.94
C GLU A 121 4.96 -20.92 -1.83
N PHE A 122 6.28 -20.75 -1.88
CA PHE A 122 7.26 -21.83 -1.74
C PHE A 122 7.29 -22.43 -0.33
N LEU A 123 7.32 -21.59 0.71
CA LEU A 123 7.45 -22.05 2.10
C LEU A 123 6.14 -22.57 2.69
N LEU A 124 5.00 -21.96 2.33
CA LEU A 124 3.70 -22.20 2.97
C LEU A 124 2.66 -22.81 2.04
N GLY A 125 2.94 -22.90 0.73
CA GLY A 125 1.94 -23.27 -0.27
C GLY A 125 0.81 -22.24 -0.40
N VAL A 126 1.05 -21.01 0.05
CA VAL A 126 0.05 -19.94 0.08
C VAL A 126 0.38 -18.88 -0.95
N LYS A 127 -0.49 -18.73 -1.93
CA LYS A 127 -0.39 -17.69 -2.94
C LYS A 127 -0.95 -16.37 -2.39
N LEU A 128 -0.09 -15.34 -2.31
CA LEU A 128 -0.53 -13.98 -2.01
C LEU A 128 -1.09 -13.34 -3.28
N ASP A 129 -2.07 -12.46 -3.10
CA ASP A 129 -2.56 -11.64 -4.19
C ASP A 129 -1.52 -10.56 -4.55
N PRO A 130 -1.43 -10.17 -5.84
CA PRO A 130 -0.59 -9.05 -6.23
C PRO A 130 -1.03 -7.78 -5.51
N GLN A 131 -0.07 -7.01 -5.00
CA GLN A 131 -0.37 -5.78 -4.25
C GLN A 131 -0.67 -4.60 -5.17
N PHE A 132 -0.06 -4.55 -6.35
CA PHE A 132 -0.31 -3.51 -7.34
C PHE A 132 -0.85 -4.10 -8.63
N ASP A 133 -1.74 -3.39 -9.31
CA ASP A 133 -2.28 -3.73 -10.63
C ASP A 133 -2.18 -2.59 -11.63
N GLU A 134 -0.96 -2.38 -12.12
CA GLU A 134 -0.62 -1.38 -13.15
C GLU A 134 -1.31 -0.04 -12.89
N PRO A 135 -1.01 0.61 -11.74
CA PRO A 135 -1.69 1.84 -11.30
C PRO A 135 -1.54 2.99 -12.29
N TYR A 136 -0.51 2.97 -13.14
CA TYR A 136 -0.32 3.93 -14.23
C TYR A 136 -1.39 3.84 -15.34
N LEU A 137 -2.21 2.78 -15.36
CA LEU A 137 -3.30 2.62 -16.32
C LEU A 137 -4.69 2.95 -15.75
N SER A 138 -4.74 3.57 -14.56
CA SER A 138 -5.98 3.91 -13.86
C SER A 138 -6.74 5.02 -14.58
N THR A 139 -8.00 4.78 -14.97
CA THR A 139 -8.82 5.80 -15.65
C THR A 139 -9.57 6.72 -14.70
N SER A 140 -9.49 6.47 -13.39
CA SER A 140 -10.14 7.26 -12.35
C SER A 140 -9.47 7.07 -10.99
N LEU A 141 -9.68 7.99 -10.04
CA LEU A 141 -9.16 7.84 -8.68
C LEU A 141 -9.77 6.64 -7.97
N GLN A 142 -11.03 6.31 -8.29
CA GLN A 142 -11.68 5.11 -7.78
C GLN A 142 -10.98 3.83 -8.25
N ASP A 143 -10.56 3.80 -9.52
CA ASP A 143 -9.82 2.66 -10.08
C ASP A 143 -8.41 2.59 -9.51
N PHE A 144 -7.74 3.74 -9.36
CA PHE A 144 -6.42 3.85 -8.76
C PHE A 144 -6.42 3.31 -7.32
N TRP A 145 -7.15 3.93 -6.39
CA TRP A 145 -7.14 3.58 -4.97
C TRP A 145 -7.91 2.29 -4.65
N GLY A 146 -8.95 1.98 -5.42
CA GLY A 146 -9.83 0.85 -5.11
C GLY A 146 -9.36 -0.49 -5.69
N ARG A 147 -8.60 -0.49 -6.79
CA ARG A 147 -8.32 -1.73 -7.53
C ARG A 147 -6.88 -1.92 -7.95
N ARG A 148 -6.08 -0.85 -8.03
CA ARG A 148 -4.75 -0.91 -8.66
C ARG A 148 -3.60 -0.54 -7.74
N TRP A 149 -3.83 0.34 -6.78
CA TRP A 149 -2.85 0.74 -5.79
C TRP A 149 -3.08 0.03 -4.47
N ASN A 150 -2.05 -0.67 -3.97
CA ASN A 150 -2.04 -1.34 -2.67
C ASN A 150 -3.35 -2.09 -2.35
N ILE A 151 -3.67 -3.06 -3.21
CA ILE A 151 -4.89 -3.89 -3.15
C ILE A 151 -5.07 -4.52 -1.77
N MET A 152 -3.95 -4.87 -1.13
CA MET A 152 -3.91 -5.42 0.22
C MET A 152 -4.49 -4.45 1.25
N VAL A 153 -4.06 -3.19 1.25
CA VAL A 153 -4.62 -2.15 2.15
C VAL A 153 -6.11 -1.96 1.90
N ASN A 154 -6.54 -1.90 0.63
CA ASN A 154 -7.98 -1.81 0.33
C ASN A 154 -8.76 -3.03 0.86
N ARG A 155 -8.21 -4.25 0.74
CA ARG A 155 -8.84 -5.47 1.29
C ARG A 155 -8.93 -5.49 2.81
N ILE A 156 -8.06 -4.77 3.51
CA ILE A 156 -8.14 -4.61 4.97
C ILE A 156 -9.14 -3.51 5.30
N LEU A 157 -8.97 -2.32 4.75
CA LEU A 157 -9.77 -1.13 5.10
C LEU A 157 -11.22 -1.23 4.64
N HIS A 158 -11.50 -1.88 3.51
CA HIS A 158 -12.86 -1.98 2.99
C HIS A 158 -13.82 -2.76 3.92
N PRO A 159 -13.51 -3.97 4.40
CA PRO A 159 -14.35 -4.67 5.36
C PRO A 159 -14.26 -4.10 6.78
N THR A 160 -13.14 -3.52 7.20
CA THR A 160 -12.94 -3.05 8.59
C THR A 160 -13.47 -1.65 8.85
N ILE A 161 -13.36 -0.73 7.88
CA ILE A 161 -13.74 0.68 8.03
C ILE A 161 -14.89 1.01 7.08
N TYR A 162 -14.71 0.81 5.78
CA TYR A 162 -15.68 1.29 4.78
C TYR A 162 -17.07 0.65 4.96
N ASN A 163 -17.15 -0.68 5.05
CA ASN A 163 -18.42 -1.40 5.15
C ASN A 163 -19.20 -1.07 6.44
N PRO A 164 -18.59 -1.11 7.65
CA PRO A 164 -19.26 -0.71 8.88
C PRO A 164 -19.74 0.74 8.84
N VAL A 165 -18.87 1.68 8.45
CA VAL A 165 -19.22 3.10 8.37
C VAL A 165 -20.33 3.35 7.37
N ARG A 166 -20.28 2.70 6.19
CA ARG A 166 -21.36 2.78 5.19
C ARG A 166 -22.68 2.23 5.72
N THR A 167 -22.65 1.12 6.45
CA THR A 167 -23.88 0.51 6.99
C THR A 167 -24.50 1.40 8.07
N MET A 168 -23.69 1.94 8.97
CA MET A 168 -24.13 2.89 9.99
C MET A 168 -24.66 4.19 9.35
N SER A 169 -23.93 4.73 8.38
CA SER A 169 -24.32 5.95 7.68
C SER A 169 -25.59 5.75 6.86
N ALA A 170 -25.80 4.58 6.26
CA ALA A 170 -27.04 4.29 5.54
C ALA A 170 -28.28 4.39 6.42
N ARG A 171 -28.17 4.06 7.72
CA ARG A 171 -29.26 4.22 8.67
C ARG A 171 -29.53 5.69 9.02
N ALA A 172 -28.49 6.53 9.05
CA ALA A 172 -28.60 7.92 9.47
C ALA A 172 -28.94 8.89 8.32
N ILE A 173 -28.30 8.73 7.16
CA ILE A 173 -28.38 9.67 6.02
C ILE A 173 -28.89 9.00 4.72
N GLY A 174 -29.35 7.75 4.80
CA GLY A 174 -29.86 6.98 3.68
C GLY A 174 -28.78 6.33 2.81
N HIS A 175 -29.15 5.25 2.12
CA HIS A 175 -28.24 4.48 1.26
C HIS A 175 -27.59 5.29 0.14
N MET A 176 -28.24 6.39 -0.27
CA MET A 176 -27.77 7.26 -1.34
C MET A 176 -26.50 8.03 -0.97
N TRP A 177 -26.40 8.51 0.28
CA TRP A 177 -25.32 9.35 0.77
C TRP A 177 -24.33 8.60 1.67
N ALA A 178 -24.69 7.39 2.11
CA ALA A 178 -23.85 6.52 2.94
C ALA A 178 -22.40 6.31 2.45
N PRO A 179 -22.09 6.27 1.13
CA PRO A 179 -20.71 6.12 0.67
C PRO A 179 -19.80 7.31 1.01
N ILE A 180 -20.33 8.52 1.14
CA ILE A 180 -19.53 9.73 1.40
C ILE A 180 -18.75 9.64 2.71
N PRO A 181 -19.39 9.50 3.88
CA PRO A 181 -18.68 9.37 5.15
C PRO A 181 -17.82 8.11 5.18
N ALA A 182 -18.22 7.03 4.50
CA ALA A 182 -17.43 5.81 4.43
C ALA A 182 -16.09 6.02 3.69
N ILE A 183 -16.10 6.72 2.54
CA ILE A 183 -14.87 7.07 1.81
C ILE A 183 -13.98 7.96 2.68
N LEU A 184 -14.53 9.07 3.19
CA LEU A 184 -13.76 10.06 3.96
C LEU A 184 -13.12 9.42 5.20
N THR A 185 -13.87 8.60 5.93
CA THR A 185 -13.36 7.90 7.13
C THR A 185 -12.28 6.90 6.75
N THR A 186 -12.44 6.18 5.64
CA THR A 186 -11.44 5.21 5.17
C THR A 186 -10.12 5.89 4.83
N PHE A 187 -10.17 7.03 4.12
CA PHE A 187 -8.98 7.82 3.80
C PHE A 187 -8.36 8.47 5.04
N ALA A 188 -9.16 8.99 5.97
CA ALA A 188 -8.66 9.53 7.23
C ALA A 188 -7.92 8.47 8.06
N VAL A 189 -8.49 7.26 8.20
CA VAL A 189 -7.81 6.15 8.89
C VAL A 189 -6.52 5.75 8.17
N SER A 190 -6.54 5.71 6.83
CA SER A 190 -5.33 5.45 6.04
C SER A 190 -4.26 6.52 6.27
N GLY A 191 -4.62 7.80 6.30
CA GLY A 191 -3.71 8.92 6.58
C GLY A 191 -3.08 8.82 7.96
N LEU A 192 -3.89 8.58 8.99
CA LEU A 192 -3.39 8.38 10.36
C LEU A 192 -2.40 7.21 10.47
N MET A 193 -2.66 6.11 9.75
CA MET A 193 -1.73 4.98 9.72
C MET A 193 -0.39 5.36 9.06
N HIS A 194 -0.40 6.18 8.02
CA HIS A 194 0.84 6.65 7.38
C HIS A 194 1.60 7.65 8.27
N GLU A 195 0.90 8.55 8.97
CA GLU A 195 1.52 9.42 9.97
C GLU A 195 2.21 8.60 11.08
N LEU A 196 1.55 7.53 11.54
CA LEU A 196 2.15 6.62 12.53
C LEU A 196 3.40 5.91 11.98
N ILE A 197 3.35 5.44 10.73
CA ILE A 197 4.51 4.81 10.06
C ILE A 197 5.68 5.80 9.97
N PHE A 198 5.42 7.05 9.55
CA PHE A 198 6.47 8.07 9.46
C PHE A 198 6.98 8.51 10.82
N PHE A 199 6.13 8.60 11.83
CA PHE A 199 6.53 8.82 13.22
C PHE A 199 7.53 7.73 13.68
N TYR A 200 7.28 6.46 13.36
CA TYR A 200 8.22 5.38 13.71
C TYR A 200 9.54 5.46 12.94
N PHE A 201 9.54 5.86 11.67
CA PHE A 201 10.76 5.97 10.88
C PHE A 201 11.62 7.18 11.25
N THR A 202 10.98 8.33 11.49
CA THR A 202 11.67 9.59 11.82
C THR A 202 11.97 9.73 13.31
N ARG A 203 11.16 9.06 14.16
CA ARG A 203 11.10 9.29 15.62
C ARG A 203 10.82 10.75 15.98
N ASP A 204 10.12 11.44 15.09
CA ASP A 204 9.75 12.85 15.23
C ASP A 204 8.25 13.03 14.98
N TRP A 205 7.66 14.07 15.57
CA TRP A 205 6.23 14.30 15.52
C TRP A 205 5.72 14.46 14.08
N PRO A 206 4.56 13.89 13.72
CA PRO A 206 3.99 14.02 12.38
C PRO A 206 3.68 15.49 12.05
N THR A 207 3.99 15.90 10.82
CA THR A 207 3.66 17.24 10.28
C THR A 207 2.21 17.36 9.83
N TRP A 208 1.52 16.22 9.68
CA TRP A 208 0.16 16.10 9.16
C TRP A 208 0.03 16.31 7.65
N ASP A 209 1.12 16.56 6.93
CA ASP A 209 1.08 16.73 5.47
C ASP A 209 0.58 15.45 4.76
N THR A 210 0.94 14.27 5.29
CA THR A 210 0.45 13.00 4.74
C THR A 210 -1.04 12.79 5.03
N MET A 211 -1.52 13.19 6.21
CA MET A 211 -2.95 13.21 6.51
C MET A 211 -3.70 14.12 5.53
N LEU A 212 -3.19 15.32 5.24
CA LEU A 212 -3.78 16.21 4.24
C LEU A 212 -3.81 15.57 2.86
N PHE A 213 -2.75 14.87 2.44
CA PHE A 213 -2.72 14.11 1.18
C PHE A 213 -3.89 13.12 1.11
N PHE A 214 -4.07 12.26 2.11
CA PHE A 214 -5.15 11.29 2.09
C PHE A 214 -6.53 11.94 2.17
N CYS A 215 -6.71 13.00 2.97
CA CYS A 215 -7.97 13.74 3.03
C CYS A 215 -8.33 14.37 1.68
N LEU A 216 -7.36 15.00 1.00
CA LEU A 216 -7.55 15.56 -0.34
C LEU A 216 -8.01 14.50 -1.32
N HIS A 217 -7.31 13.35 -1.38
CA HIS A 217 -7.69 12.24 -2.25
C HIS A 217 -9.06 11.65 -1.91
N GLY A 218 -9.41 11.57 -0.62
CA GLY A 218 -10.72 11.14 -0.16
C GLY A 218 -11.84 12.08 -0.63
N VAL A 219 -11.65 13.39 -0.52
CA VAL A 219 -12.59 14.40 -1.03
C VAL A 219 -12.68 14.33 -2.55
N SER A 220 -11.55 14.26 -3.26
CA SER A 220 -11.54 14.11 -4.71
C SER A 220 -12.28 12.86 -5.18
N LEU A 221 -12.15 11.74 -4.46
CA LEU A 221 -12.87 10.50 -4.77
C LEU A 221 -14.37 10.63 -4.52
N VAL A 222 -14.79 11.31 -3.44
CA VAL A 222 -16.20 11.64 -3.18
C VAL A 222 -16.76 12.52 -4.29
N MET A 223 -16.02 13.57 -4.70
CA MET A 223 -16.42 14.44 -5.80
C MET A 223 -16.58 13.64 -7.09
N GLU A 224 -15.59 12.81 -7.44
CA GLU A 224 -15.63 11.96 -8.63
C GLU A 224 -16.85 11.01 -8.61
N THR A 225 -17.11 10.37 -7.47
CA THR A 225 -18.25 9.45 -7.31
C THR A 225 -19.58 10.20 -7.44
N THR A 226 -19.67 11.39 -6.86
CA THR A 226 -20.86 12.25 -6.91
C THR A 226 -21.11 12.77 -8.32
N ILE A 227 -20.08 13.24 -9.02
CA ILE A 227 -20.16 13.70 -10.42
C ILE A 227 -20.59 12.56 -11.34
N LYS A 228 -19.95 11.39 -11.23
CA LYS A 228 -20.33 10.19 -12.02
C LYS A 228 -21.80 9.81 -11.83
N LYS A 229 -22.31 10.01 -10.60
CA LYS A 229 -23.71 9.72 -10.26
C LYS A 229 -24.70 10.74 -10.82
N PHE A 230 -24.37 12.04 -10.78
CA PHE A 230 -25.27 13.09 -11.27
C PHE A 230 -25.25 13.28 -12.79
N VAL A 231 -24.07 13.16 -13.40
CA VAL A 231 -23.91 13.55 -14.81
C VAL A 231 -24.29 12.39 -15.76
N ASN A 232 -24.63 11.20 -15.25
CA ASN A 232 -25.07 10.02 -16.02
C ASN A 232 -24.23 9.77 -17.30
N VAL A 233 -22.93 10.10 -17.22
CA VAL A 233 -22.06 10.26 -18.39
C VAL A 233 -21.72 8.89 -18.94
N LYS A 234 -22.43 8.51 -20.01
CA LYS A 234 -22.06 7.41 -20.90
C LYS A 234 -20.84 7.72 -21.79
N TRP A 235 -20.28 8.93 -21.73
CA TRP A 235 -19.04 9.28 -22.43
C TRP A 235 -17.86 8.79 -21.60
N SER A 236 -17.43 7.55 -21.85
CA SER A 236 -16.14 7.10 -21.34
C SER A 236 -15.05 7.90 -22.04
N LEU A 237 -14.49 8.89 -21.36
CA LEU A 237 -13.28 9.57 -21.84
C LEU A 237 -12.23 8.50 -22.18
N PRO A 238 -11.54 8.63 -23.32
CA PRO A 238 -10.57 7.62 -23.73
C PRO A 238 -9.51 7.35 -22.66
N ARG A 239 -9.15 6.08 -22.49
CA ARG A 239 -8.18 5.63 -21.47
C ARG A 239 -6.84 6.35 -21.56
N HIS A 240 -6.41 6.67 -22.78
CA HIS A 240 -5.15 7.36 -23.03
C HIS A 240 -5.14 8.83 -22.59
N ILE A 241 -6.30 9.45 -22.35
CA ILE A 241 -6.40 10.82 -21.82
C ILE A 241 -6.57 10.78 -20.29
N THR A 242 -7.47 9.92 -19.81
CA THR A 242 -7.80 9.84 -18.39
C THR A 242 -6.68 9.27 -17.54
N ALA A 243 -5.95 8.27 -18.04
CA ALA A 243 -4.89 7.64 -17.26
C ALA A 243 -3.72 8.59 -16.95
N PRO A 244 -3.15 9.32 -17.94
CA PRO A 244 -2.13 10.32 -17.64
C PRO A 244 -2.63 11.41 -16.70
N LEU A 245 -3.89 11.84 -16.82
CA LEU A 245 -4.46 12.88 -15.96
C LEU A 245 -4.54 12.41 -14.50
N VAL A 246 -5.00 11.18 -14.25
CA VAL A 246 -5.07 10.60 -12.90
C VAL A 246 -3.66 10.43 -12.32
N VAL A 247 -2.72 9.91 -13.12
CA VAL A 247 -1.33 9.73 -12.68
C VAL A 247 -0.68 11.08 -12.38
N ALA A 248 -0.89 12.10 -13.23
CA ALA A 248 -0.38 13.44 -13.01
C ALA A 248 -0.97 14.05 -11.73
N PHE A 249 -2.27 13.92 -11.49
CA PHE A 249 -2.90 14.38 -10.26
C PHE A 249 -2.28 13.73 -9.03
N VAL A 250 -2.09 12.40 -9.04
CA VAL A 250 -1.44 11.68 -7.95
C VAL A 250 0.01 12.13 -7.76
N LEU A 251 0.78 12.27 -8.84
CA LEU A 251 2.20 12.69 -8.78
C LEU A 251 2.36 14.11 -8.27
N VAL A 252 1.51 15.05 -8.69
CA VAL A 252 1.57 16.46 -8.25
C VAL A 252 1.16 16.58 -6.79
N THR A 253 0.06 15.95 -6.38
CA THR A 253 -0.39 15.99 -4.98
C THR A 253 0.59 15.29 -4.04
N SER A 254 1.20 14.18 -4.48
CA SER A 254 2.23 13.49 -3.70
C SER A 254 3.55 14.27 -3.65
N TYR A 255 3.95 14.95 -4.72
CA TYR A 255 5.10 15.88 -4.68
C TYR A 255 4.90 16.97 -3.63
N TRP A 256 3.69 17.50 -3.52
CA TRP A 256 3.42 18.61 -2.63
C TRP A 256 3.29 18.16 -1.16
N LEU A 257 2.54 17.08 -0.90
CA LEU A 257 2.11 16.73 0.47
C LEU A 257 2.76 15.45 1.02
N PHE A 258 3.32 14.59 0.17
CA PHE A 258 3.87 13.31 0.59
C PHE A 258 5.41 13.29 0.53
N PHE A 259 5.99 13.94 -0.48
CA PHE A 259 7.43 14.04 -0.67
C PHE A 259 8.19 14.74 0.48
N PRO A 260 7.67 15.81 1.13
CA PRO A 260 8.33 16.42 2.28
C PRO A 260 8.64 15.40 3.39
N GLU A 261 7.68 14.54 3.71
CA GLU A 261 7.85 13.49 4.73
C GLU A 261 8.84 12.41 4.32
N LEU A 262 8.87 12.04 3.03
CA LEU A 262 9.86 11.09 2.51
C LEU A 262 11.29 11.64 2.60
N ARG A 263 11.47 12.94 2.38
CA ARG A 263 12.76 13.61 2.60
C ARG A 263 13.13 13.66 4.07
N ARG A 264 12.18 13.92 4.96
CA ARG A 264 12.40 13.91 6.42
C ARG A 264 12.85 12.54 6.93
N CYS A 265 12.32 11.47 6.35
CA CYS A 265 12.74 10.09 6.63
C CYS A 265 14.15 9.75 6.11
N LYS A 266 14.76 10.62 5.30
CA LYS A 266 15.96 10.31 4.49
C LYS A 266 15.80 9.01 3.70
N LEU A 267 14.56 8.68 3.33
CA LEU A 267 14.25 7.38 2.71
C LEU A 267 14.93 7.28 1.34
N VAL A 268 15.07 8.40 0.64
CA VAL A 268 15.80 8.48 -0.63
C VAL A 268 17.25 8.06 -0.43
N GLU A 269 17.96 8.70 0.51
CA GLU A 269 19.37 8.43 0.81
C GLU A 269 19.58 7.00 1.29
N ARG A 270 18.78 6.54 2.27
CA ARG A 270 18.85 5.17 2.80
C ARG A 270 18.56 4.12 1.73
N ALA A 271 17.57 4.36 0.87
CA ALA A 271 17.30 3.43 -0.22
C ALA A 271 18.51 3.28 -1.15
N PHE A 272 19.18 4.38 -1.51
CA PHE A 272 20.40 4.32 -2.33
C PHE A 272 21.56 3.61 -1.62
N GLU A 273 21.74 3.80 -0.32
CA GLU A 273 22.72 3.06 0.48
C GLU A 273 22.43 1.56 0.49
N ASP A 274 21.18 1.17 0.73
CA ASP A 274 20.72 -0.21 0.73
C ASP A 274 20.86 -0.86 -0.65
N TYR A 275 20.56 -0.13 -1.74
CA TYR A 275 20.81 -0.61 -3.11
C TYR A 275 22.29 -0.84 -3.37
N GLY A 276 23.15 0.07 -2.94
CA GLY A 276 24.61 -0.08 -3.07
C GLY A 276 25.12 -1.30 -2.30
N ALA A 277 24.57 -1.58 -1.12
CA ALA A 277 24.90 -2.76 -0.33
C ALA A 277 24.40 -4.06 -0.98
N ILE A 278 23.16 -4.09 -1.47
CA ILE A 278 22.58 -5.27 -2.15
C ILE A 278 23.34 -5.57 -3.45
N ALA A 279 23.67 -4.54 -4.25
CA ALA A 279 24.42 -4.72 -5.48
C ALA A 279 25.79 -5.38 -5.20
N LYS A 280 26.50 -4.93 -4.16
CA LYS A 280 27.77 -5.54 -3.73
C LYS A 280 27.62 -7.00 -3.31
N ILE A 281 26.54 -7.35 -2.60
CA ILE A 281 26.26 -8.74 -2.20
C ILE A 281 26.02 -9.61 -3.43
N VAL A 282 25.24 -9.15 -4.40
CA VAL A 282 24.98 -9.90 -5.63
C VAL A 282 26.26 -10.08 -6.46
N THR A 283 27.13 -9.07 -6.54
CA THR A 283 28.43 -9.19 -7.23
C THR A 283 29.41 -10.10 -6.47
N PHE A 284 29.25 -10.30 -5.16
CA PHE A 284 30.11 -11.20 -4.37
C PHE A 284 29.69 -12.67 -4.45
N VAL A 285 28.44 -12.95 -4.82
CA VAL A 285 27.86 -14.29 -4.91
C VAL A 285 27.94 -14.89 -6.33
N VAL A 286 28.28 -14.07 -7.34
CA VAL A 286 28.53 -14.47 -8.74
C VAL A 286 30.03 -14.49 -9.00
#